data_AF-A0A519YGY2-F1
#
_entry.id   AF-A0A519YGY2-F1
#
_cell.length_a   1.000
_cell.length_b   1.000
_cell.length_c   1.000
_cell.angle_alpha   90.00
_cell.angle_beta   90.00
_cell.angle_gamma   90.00
#
_symmetry.space_group_name_H-M   'P 1'
#
loop_
_entity.id
_entity.type
_entity.pdbx_description
1 polymer ?
#
loop_
_entity_poly.entity_id
_entity_poly.type
_entity_poly.pdbx_seq_one_letter_code
_entity_poly.pdbx_strand_id
1 'polypeptide(L)' 'MEYLSTKALTASVVYSLLGIIILMASFYIFNKLTPGTLRREILEEHNTALAIIAAAFMLAVALIISAAIHG' A
#
# COMPACT_ATOMS: atom_id res chain seq x y z
N MET A 1 -29.60 -16.23 7.57
CA MET A 1 -28.58 -16.09 8.63
C MET A 1 -27.49 -17.15 8.43
N GLU A 2 -26.81 -17.13 7.28
CA GLU A 2 -25.61 -17.95 7.03
C GLU A 2 -24.47 -16.98 6.74
N TYR A 3 -24.26 -16.03 7.66
CA TYR A 3 -23.44 -14.83 7.41
C TYR A 3 -21.94 -15.04 7.65
N LEU A 4 -21.52 -16.26 8.00
CA LEU A 4 -20.13 -16.63 8.20
C LEU A 4 -19.81 -17.89 7.39
N SER A 5 -19.89 -17.80 6.06
CA SER A 5 -19.25 -18.81 5.23
C SER A 5 -17.76 -18.77 5.54
N THR A 6 -17.23 -19.84 6.15
CA THR A 6 -15.80 -19.98 6.47
C THR A 6 -14.92 -19.69 5.25
N LYS A 7 -15.44 -19.98 4.05
CA LYS A 7 -14.82 -19.63 2.76
C LYS A 7 -14.70 -18.13 2.52
N ALA A 8 -15.74 -17.35 2.83
CA ALA A 8 -15.71 -15.90 2.66
C ALA A 8 -14.74 -15.23 3.64
N LEU A 9 -14.75 -15.65 4.91
CA LEU A 9 -13.81 -15.14 5.91
C LEU A 9 -12.36 -15.46 5.55
N THR A 10 -12.08 -16.72 5.16
CA THR A 10 -10.73 -17.13 4.75
C THR A 10 -10.27 -16.36 3.51
N ALA A 11 -11.13 -16.18 2.51
CA ALA A 11 -10.82 -15.36 1.35
C ALA A 11 -10.50 -13.90 1.72
N SER A 12 -11.33 -13.24 2.54
CA SER A 12 -11.11 -11.86 2.97
C SER A 12 -9.78 -11.69 3.72
N VAL A 13 -9.43 -12.63 4.61
CA VAL A 13 -8.15 -12.60 5.34
C VAL A 13 -6.98 -12.80 4.38
N VAL A 14 -7.05 -13.76 3.46
CA VAL A 14 -5.97 -14.03 2.51
C VAL A 14 -5.75 -12.85 1.57
N TYR A 15 -6.81 -12.29 0.97
CA TYR A 15 -6.69 -11.17 0.03
C TYR A 15 -6.27 -9.86 0.73
N SER A 16 -6.72 -9.60 1.95
CA SER A 16 -6.27 -8.43 2.72
C SER A 16 -4.79 -8.53 3.07
N LEU A 17 -4.31 -9.69 3.53
CA LEU A 17 -2.89 -9.93 3.78
C LEU A 17 -2.05 -9.79 2.51
N LEU A 18 -2.52 -10.35 1.39
CA LEU A 18 -1.85 -10.24 0.10
C LEU A 18 -1.73 -8.77 -0.33
N GLY A 19 -2.82 -7.99 -0.20
CA GLY A 19 -2.82 -6.56 -0.48
C GLY A 19 -1.81 -5.79 0.37
N ILE A 20 -1.73 -6.08 1.68
CA ILE A 20 -0.76 -5.46 2.58
C ILE A 20 0.68 -5.79 2.14
N ILE A 21 0.97 -7.05 1.81
CA ILE A 21 2.30 -7.48 1.34
C ILE A 21 2.70 -6.73 0.06
N ILE A 22 1.79 -6.64 -0.91
CA ILE A 22 2.04 -5.94 -2.18
C ILE A 22 2.26 -4.43 -1.92
N LEU A 23 1.46 -3.82 -1.05
CA LEU A 23 1.61 -2.41 -0.69
C LEU A 23 2.97 -2.14 -0.04
N MET A 24 3.38 -2.99 0.92
CA MET A 24 4.69 -2.89 1.59
C MET A 24 5.84 -3.07 0.59
N ALA A 25 5.75 -4.05 -0.31
CA ALA A 25 6.76 -4.28 -1.33
C ALA A 25 6.87 -3.08 -2.28
N SER A 26 5.73 -2.53 -2.71
CA SER A 26 5.68 -1.35 -3.58
C SER A 26 6.28 -0.12 -2.90
N PHE A 27 5.97 0.10 -1.63
CA PHE A 27 6.57 1.18 -0.84
C PHE A 27 8.08 1.01 -0.66
N TYR A 28 8.55 -0.22 -0.42
CA TYR A 28 9.98 -0.50 -0.33
C TYR A 28 10.70 -0.20 -1.65
N ILE A 29 10.12 -0.62 -2.79
CA ILE A 29 10.65 -0.31 -4.12
C ILE A 29 10.67 1.20 -4.35
N PHE A 30 9.58 1.90 -4.03
CA PHE A 30 9.50 3.36 -4.14
C PHE A 30 10.58 4.08 -3.32
N ASN A 31 10.79 3.65 -2.06
CA ASN A 31 11.86 4.19 -1.21
C ASN A 31 13.25 3.93 -1.79
N LYS A 32 13.46 2.79 -2.44
CA LYS A 32 14.75 2.47 -3.07
C LYS A 32 14.99 3.26 -4.37
N LEU A 33 13.93 3.55 -5.13
CA LEU A 33 14.00 4.35 -6.36
C LEU A 33 14.17 5.85 -6.06
N THR A 34 13.65 6.31 -4.93
CA THR A 34 13.78 7.71 -4.52
C THR A 34 15.21 7.97 -4.07
N PRO A 35 15.93 8.95 -4.66
CA PRO A 35 17.28 9.30 -4.21
C PRO A 35 17.23 9.95 -2.82
N GLY A 36 18.09 9.47 -1.91
CA GLY A 36 18.03 9.83 -0.49
C GLY A 36 17.08 8.93 0.30
N THR A 37 17.01 9.09 1.62
CA THR A 37 16.04 8.35 2.43
C THR A 37 14.77 9.17 2.59
N LEU A 38 13.61 8.59 2.27
CA LEU A 38 12.30 9.24 2.46
C LEU A 38 12.15 9.80 3.88
N ARG A 39 12.66 9.08 4.87
CA ARG A 39 12.68 9.54 6.26
C ARG A 39 13.46 10.84 6.42
N ARG A 40 14.72 10.91 5.99
CA ARG A 40 15.52 12.13 6.12
C ARG A 40 14.87 13.30 5.38
N GLU A 41 14.44 13.05 4.15
CA GLU A 41 13.90 14.08 3.28
C GLU A 41 12.56 14.64 3.80
N ILE A 42 11.72 13.81 4.42
CA ILE A 42 10.43 14.24 4.98
C ILE A 42 10.56 14.79 6.41
N LEU A 43 11.35 14.13 7.28
CA LEU A 43 11.45 14.52 8.70
C LEU A 43 12.48 15.62 8.97
N GLU A 44 13.63 15.59 8.29
CA GLU A 44 14.75 16.52 8.57
C GLU A 44 14.71 17.70 7.61
N GLU A 45 14.58 17.44 6.30
CA GLU A 45 14.57 18.47 5.26
C GLU A 45 13.18 19.07 5.02
N HIS A 46 12.15 18.55 5.72
CA HIS A 46 10.76 19.00 5.62
C HIS A 46 10.24 19.11 4.16
N ASN A 47 10.64 18.16 3.32
CA ASN A 47 10.25 18.14 1.91
C ASN A 47 8.80 17.68 1.73
N THR A 48 7.87 18.63 1.83
CA THR A 48 6.43 18.40 1.70
C THR A 48 6.06 17.87 0.30
N ALA A 49 6.81 18.26 -0.74
CA ALA A 49 6.56 17.79 -2.10
C ALA A 49 6.76 16.26 -2.19
N LEU A 50 7.86 15.75 -1.61
CA LEU A 50 8.09 14.32 -1.56
C LEU A 50 7.05 13.59 -0.70
N ALA A 51 6.61 14.19 0.42
CA ALA A 51 5.56 13.61 1.25
C ALA A 51 4.23 13.46 0.48
N ILE A 52 3.84 14.47 -0.30
CA ILE A 52 2.63 14.43 -1.14
C ILE A 52 2.75 13.34 -2.21
N ILE A 53 3.91 13.23 -2.87
CA ILE A 53 4.14 12.19 -3.89
C ILE A 53 4.08 10.80 -3.26
N ALA A 54 4.70 10.60 -2.09
CA ALA A 54 4.66 9.33 -1.38
C ALA A 54 3.22 8.95 -1.00
N ALA A 55 2.42 9.90 -0.52
CA ALA A 55 1.02 9.68 -0.20
C ALA A 55 0.18 9.33 -1.45
N ALA A 56 0.36 10.09 -2.55
CA ALA A 56 -0.32 9.83 -3.82
C ALA A 56 0.06 8.45 -4.39
N PHE A 57 1.33 8.06 -4.29
CA PHE A 57 1.81 6.75 -4.69
C PHE A 57 1.13 5.63 -3.88
N MET A 58 1.07 5.75 -2.55
CA MET A 58 0.39 4.76 -1.71
C MET A 58 -1.08 4.62 -2.06
N LEU A 59 -1.77 5.74 -2.32
CA LEU A 59 -3.17 5.73 -2.76
C LEU A 59 -3.34 5.05 -4.13
N ALA A 60 -2.46 5.33 -5.09
CA ALA A 60 -2.49 4.71 -6.41
C ALA A 60 -2.34 3.17 -6.32
N VAL A 61 -1.37 2.68 -5.54
CA VAL A 61 -1.17 1.23 -5.35
C VAL A 61 -2.37 0.60 -4.65
N ALA A 62 -2.92 1.23 -3.61
CA ALA A 62 -4.11 0.74 -2.93
C ALA A 62 -5.32 0.62 -3.87
N LEU A 63 -5.52 1.59 -4.76
CA LEU A 63 -6.59 1.56 -5.77
C LEU A 63 -6.38 0.43 -6.79
N ILE A 64 -5.15 0.21 -7.26
CA ILE A 64 -4.82 -0.89 -8.18
C ILE A 64 -5.13 -2.24 -7.52
N ILE A 65 -4.73 -2.43 -6.26
CA ILE A 65 -5.03 -3.66 -5.50
C ILE A 65 -6.55 -3.82 -5.34
N SER A 66 -7.26 -2.75 -4.98
CA SER A 66 -8.72 -2.78 -4.85
C SER A 66 -9.39 -3.19 -6.15
N ALA A 67 -8.97 -2.62 -7.29
CA ALA A 67 -9.49 -2.96 -8.60
C ALA A 67 -9.17 -4.41 -8.99
N ALA A 68 -7.97 -4.90 -8.67
CA ALA A 68 -7.56 -6.27 -8.98
C ALA A 68 -8.33 -7.34 -8.17
N ILE A 69 -8.76 -7.03 -6.94
CA ILE A 69 -9.52 -7.96 -6.09
C ILE A 69 -11.01 -7.99 -6.47
N HIS A 70 -11.55 -6.88 -6.98
CA HIS A 70 -12.97 -6.76 -7.36
C HIS A 70 -13.24 -7.01 -8.86
N GLY A 71 -12.18 -7.28 -9.65
CA GLY A 71 -12.24 -7.52 -11.09
C GLY A 71 -12.58 -8.94 -11.48
#